data_AF-A0A6B3BB23-F1
#
_entry.id   AF-A0A6B3BB23-F1
#
_cell.length_a   1.000
_cell.length_b   1.000
_cell.length_c   1.000
_cell.angle_alpha   90.00
_cell.angle_beta   90.00
_cell.angle_gamma   90.00
#
_symmetry.space_group_name_H-M   'P 1'
#
loop_
_entity.id
_entity.type
_entity.pdbx_description
1 polymer ?
#
loop_
_entity_poly.entity_id
_entity_poly.type
_entity_poly.pdbx_seq_one_letter_code
_entity_poly.pdbx_strand_id
1 'polypeptide(L)'
;GYGYPGGPQPAFGGQQPGQPYGAQQPGQPEAQKAPAAPAAGGGAGDFTPFWFAVPVARQLYSEDGSQAPIAELAPGTWYLAVEQRGSSLIAQTQDGRRGVLQDTTGIQRG
;
A
#
# COMPACT_ATOMS: atom_id res chain seq x y z
N GLY A 1 1.86 -15.41 45.11
CA GLY A 1 0.71 -14.65 44.59
C GLY A 1 0.75 -13.27 45.22
N TYR A 2 0.27 -12.19 44.62
CA TYR A 2 -0.56 -11.94 43.44
C TYR A 2 -0.22 -10.47 43.09
N GLY A 3 0.18 -10.07 41.87
CA GLY A 3 -0.65 -10.07 40.67
C GLY A 3 -1.70 -8.96 40.75
N TYR A 4 -1.35 -7.71 40.41
CA TYR A 4 -2.30 -6.60 40.26
C TYR A 4 -3.04 -6.73 38.92
N PRO A 5 -4.37 -6.94 38.87
CA PRO A 5 -5.11 -6.93 37.62
C PRO A 5 -5.43 -5.48 37.20
N GLY A 6 -4.98 -5.13 36.00
CA GLY A 6 -5.36 -3.90 35.29
C GLY A 6 -6.86 -3.84 35.04
N GLY A 7 -7.40 -2.62 35.11
CA GLY A 7 -8.82 -2.33 34.98
C GLY A 7 -9.38 -2.51 33.56
N PRO A 8 -10.71 -2.66 33.43
CA PRO A 8 -11.40 -2.85 32.16
C PRO A 8 -11.73 -1.52 31.46
N GLN A 9 -11.63 -1.49 30.12
CA GLN A 9 -12.27 -0.47 29.27
C GLN A 9 -13.42 -1.12 28.45
N PRO A 10 -14.66 -0.61 28.52
CA PRO A 10 -15.80 -0.97 27.64
C PRO A 10 -15.77 -0.13 26.33
N ALA A 11 -16.03 -0.65 25.13
CA ALA A 11 -17.23 -1.24 24.50
C ALA A 11 -18.14 -0.20 23.80
N PHE A 12 -18.18 -0.17 22.46
CA PHE A 12 -19.41 0.13 21.69
C PHE A 12 -19.30 -0.13 20.17
N GLY A 13 -20.22 -0.96 19.65
CA GLY A 13 -20.88 -0.71 18.35
C GLY A 13 -20.61 -1.63 17.16
N GLY A 14 -21.52 -2.60 16.91
CA GLY A 14 -21.98 -2.90 15.54
C GLY A 14 -21.80 -4.33 15.01
N GLN A 15 -22.84 -5.17 15.17
CA GLN A 15 -23.09 -6.43 14.45
C GLN A 15 -22.98 -6.31 12.91
N GLN A 16 -22.55 -7.38 12.22
CA GLN A 16 -23.45 -8.22 11.39
C GLN A 16 -22.81 -9.57 10.95
N PRO A 17 -23.65 -10.58 10.61
CA PRO A 17 -23.38 -12.01 10.77
C PRO A 17 -23.17 -12.77 9.44
N GLY A 18 -22.65 -14.01 9.50
CA GLY A 18 -22.76 -14.99 8.42
C GLY A 18 -21.61 -16.01 8.32
N GLN A 19 -21.77 -17.16 8.97
CA GLN A 19 -21.15 -18.44 8.58
C GLN A 19 -21.72 -18.91 7.21
N PRO A 20 -21.15 -19.90 6.44
CA PRO A 20 -20.48 -21.10 6.97
C PRO A 20 -19.32 -21.74 6.15
N TYR A 21 -18.56 -22.59 6.84
CA TYR A 21 -18.00 -23.88 6.40
C TYR A 21 -17.15 -23.96 5.12
N GLY A 22 -15.85 -24.26 5.28
CA GLY A 22 -15.00 -24.72 4.18
C GLY A 22 -13.55 -25.01 4.56
N ALA A 23 -13.29 -26.26 4.93
CA ALA A 23 -12.05 -27.03 4.75
C ALA A 23 -10.70 -26.48 5.27
N GLN A 24 -10.07 -27.33 6.07
CA GLN A 24 -8.70 -27.23 6.57
C GLN A 24 -7.65 -27.20 5.44
N GLN A 25 -6.61 -26.39 5.60
CA GLN A 25 -5.27 -26.70 5.07
C GLN A 25 -4.17 -26.13 5.98
N PRO A 26 -3.24 -26.96 6.50
CA PRO A 26 -2.14 -26.49 7.33
C PRO A 26 -0.89 -26.19 6.49
N GLY A 27 -0.27 -25.03 6.74
CA GLY A 27 1.13 -24.79 6.40
C GLY A 27 1.39 -23.48 5.67
N GLN A 28 1.90 -22.48 6.41
CA GLN A 28 3.17 -21.76 6.15
C GLN A 28 3.28 -20.53 7.09
N PRO A 29 4.48 -20.24 7.63
CA PRO A 29 4.65 -19.21 8.66
C PRO A 29 4.86 -17.80 8.08
N GLU A 30 4.18 -16.83 8.71
CA GLU A 30 4.61 -15.47 9.07
C GLU A 30 5.33 -14.57 8.04
N ALA A 31 4.59 -13.60 7.50
CA ALA A 31 5.13 -12.27 7.13
C ALA A 31 4.12 -11.18 7.51
N GLN A 32 4.64 -10.14 8.15
CA GLN A 32 3.89 -9.07 8.81
C GLN A 32 2.88 -8.36 7.89
N LYS A 33 1.71 -8.05 8.49
CA LYS A 33 0.66 -7.18 7.97
C LYS A 33 1.24 -5.80 7.58
N ALA A 34 1.49 -5.57 6.31
CA ALA A 34 1.19 -4.28 5.68
C ALA A 34 -0.28 -4.34 5.21
N PRO A 35 -1.07 -3.25 5.27
CA PRO A 35 -2.42 -3.26 4.73
C PRO A 35 -2.35 -3.59 3.24
N ALA A 36 -2.86 -4.77 2.88
CA ALA A 36 -3.02 -5.19 1.50
C ALA A 36 -3.98 -4.21 0.82
N ALA A 37 -3.44 -3.33 -0.03
CA ALA A 37 -4.23 -2.66 -1.04
C ALA A 37 -4.84 -3.74 -1.94
N PRO A 38 -6.14 -3.66 -2.30
CA PRO A 38 -6.76 -4.67 -3.14
C PRO A 38 -6.06 -4.67 -4.51
N ALA A 39 -5.43 -5.79 -4.83
CA ALA A 39 -4.93 -6.09 -6.17
C ALA A 39 -6.13 -6.19 -7.11
N ALA A 40 -6.49 -5.05 -7.72
CA ALA A 40 -7.54 -4.95 -8.70
C ALA A 40 -6.91 -4.90 -10.10
N GLY A 41 -7.06 -6.01 -10.84
CA GLY A 41 -7.22 -5.95 -12.29
C GLY A 41 -5.97 -6.15 -13.13
N GLY A 42 -5.66 -7.41 -13.41
CA GLY A 42 -5.29 -7.91 -14.75
C GLY A 42 -4.20 -7.16 -15.52
N GLY A 43 -2.98 -7.69 -15.47
CA GLY A 43 -1.92 -7.36 -16.43
C GLY A 43 -0.59 -6.91 -15.83
N ALA A 44 -0.27 -7.27 -14.59
CA ALA A 44 1.06 -7.08 -14.03
C ALA A 44 1.65 -8.45 -13.70
N GLY A 45 2.61 -8.91 -14.50
CA GLY A 45 3.44 -10.05 -14.10
C GLY A 45 4.10 -9.72 -12.77
N ASP A 46 3.89 -10.56 -11.76
CA ASP A 46 4.59 -10.62 -10.46
C ASP A 46 5.15 -9.29 -9.89
N PHE A 47 4.39 -8.19 -9.95
CA PHE A 47 4.82 -6.92 -9.36
C PHE A 47 4.59 -6.97 -7.85
N THR A 48 5.68 -6.86 -7.08
CA THR A 48 5.60 -6.75 -5.61
C THR A 48 5.64 -5.28 -5.21
N PRO A 49 4.65 -4.76 -4.47
CA PRO A 49 4.70 -3.40 -3.97
C PRO A 49 5.95 -3.14 -3.11
N PHE A 50 6.56 -1.98 -3.28
CA PHE A 50 7.77 -1.59 -2.55
C PHE A 50 7.73 -0.10 -2.20
N TRP A 51 8.41 0.26 -1.10
CA TRP A 51 8.56 1.66 -0.73
C TRP A 51 9.70 2.27 -1.53
N PHE A 52 9.55 3.52 -1.95
CA PHE A 52 10.62 4.24 -2.63
C PHE A 52 10.71 5.71 -2.22
N ALA A 53 11.88 6.30 -2.40
CA ALA A 53 12.14 7.73 -2.23
C ALA A 53 12.77 8.32 -3.50
N VAL A 54 12.50 9.59 -3.76
CA VAL A 54 13.02 10.31 -4.93
C VAL A 54 14.23 11.19 -4.54
N PRO A 55 15.24 11.35 -5.40
CA PRO A 55 16.42 12.19 -5.11
C PRO A 55 16.15 13.69 -5.33
N VAL A 56 15.20 14.03 -6.20
CA VAL A 56 14.75 15.39 -6.52
C VAL A 56 13.23 15.40 -6.62
N ALA A 57 12.60 16.57 -6.52
CA ALA A 57 11.15 16.67 -6.62
C ALA A 57 10.63 16.09 -7.96
N ARG A 58 9.64 15.20 -7.90
CA ARG A 58 9.04 14.54 -9.09
C ARG A 58 7.54 14.79 -9.17
N GLN A 59 7.04 15.10 -10.35
CA GLN A 59 5.60 15.22 -10.57
C GLN A 59 4.96 13.84 -10.67
N LEU A 60 3.79 13.71 -10.05
CA LEU A 60 2.90 12.58 -10.21
C LEU A 60 1.73 12.99 -11.09
N TYR A 61 1.44 12.21 -12.12
CA TYR A 61 0.36 12.48 -13.08
C TYR A 61 -0.84 11.59 -12.84
N SER A 62 -2.01 11.97 -13.34
CA SER A 62 -3.21 11.15 -13.22
C SER A 62 -3.07 9.80 -13.94
N GLU A 63 -3.68 8.75 -13.40
CA GLU A 63 -3.68 7.40 -14.01
C GLU A 63 -4.51 7.34 -15.31
N ASP A 64 -5.37 8.36 -15.54
CA ASP A 64 -6.23 8.55 -16.73
C ASP A 64 -5.48 8.90 -18.02
N GLY A 65 -4.17 9.12 -17.94
CA GLY A 65 -3.32 9.45 -19.09
C GLY A 65 -3.20 10.95 -19.40
N SER A 66 -3.86 11.82 -18.62
CA SER A 66 -3.65 13.26 -18.70
C SER A 66 -2.24 13.65 -18.23
N GLN A 67 -1.70 14.71 -18.83
CA GLN A 67 -0.42 15.30 -18.42
C GLN A 67 -0.57 16.31 -17.28
N ALA A 68 -1.74 16.36 -16.64
CA ALA A 68 -1.98 17.23 -15.51
C ALA A 68 -1.30 16.63 -14.26
N PRO A 69 -0.39 17.36 -13.59
CA PRO A 69 0.18 16.90 -12.33
C PRO A 69 -0.90 16.92 -11.25
N ILE A 70 -1.02 15.81 -10.51
CA ILE A 70 -1.96 15.64 -9.41
C ILE A 70 -1.28 15.73 -8.04
N ALA A 71 0.04 15.53 -8.00
CA ALA A 71 0.87 15.60 -6.80
C ALA A 71 2.33 15.87 -7.16
N GLU A 72 3.12 16.25 -6.16
CA GLU A 72 4.58 16.30 -6.23
C GLU A 72 5.16 15.38 -5.15
N LEU A 73 6.12 14.55 -5.56
CA LEU A 73 6.90 13.69 -4.69
C LEU A 73 8.15 14.46 -4.26
N ALA A 74 8.28 14.74 -2.98
CA ALA A 74 9.40 15.48 -2.41
C ALA A 74 10.55 14.54 -2.00
N PRO A 75 11.82 14.99 -2.08
CA PRO A 75 12.94 14.26 -1.51
C PRO A 75 12.78 14.02 -0.01
N GLY A 76 13.29 12.88 0.48
CA GLY A 76 13.21 12.50 1.88
C GLY A 76 11.85 11.97 2.34
N THR A 77 10.84 11.95 1.45
CA THR A 77 9.55 11.31 1.71
C THR A 77 9.50 9.94 1.01
N TRP A 78 8.94 8.95 1.71
CA TRP A 78 8.73 7.61 1.17
C TRP A 78 7.31 7.46 0.59
N TYR A 79 7.22 6.88 -0.59
CA TYR A 79 6.00 6.66 -1.35
C TYR A 79 5.89 5.17 -1.72
N LEU A 80 4.67 4.66 -1.86
CA LEU A 80 4.46 3.24 -2.16
C LEU A 80 4.33 3.05 -3.67
N ALA A 81 5.20 2.27 -4.30
CA ALA A 81 4.97 1.80 -5.66
C ALA A 81 4.05 0.58 -5.61
N VAL A 82 2.92 0.64 -6.32
CA VAL A 82 1.88 -0.40 -6.28
C VAL A 82 1.74 -1.16 -7.59
N GLU A 83 2.20 -0.57 -8.70
CA GLU A 83 2.18 -1.18 -10.02
C GLU A 83 3.30 -0.61 -10.90
N GLN A 84 3.75 -1.38 -11.89
CA GLN A 84 4.67 -0.92 -12.92
C GLN A 84 3.95 -0.83 -14.27
N ARG A 85 4.01 0.34 -14.91
CA ARG A 85 3.45 0.63 -16.24
C ARG A 85 4.59 0.95 -17.21
N GLY A 86 5.10 -0.08 -17.88
CA GLY A 86 6.27 0.07 -18.76
C GLY A 86 7.52 0.50 -17.97
N SER A 87 8.05 1.69 -18.25
CA SER A 87 9.16 2.32 -17.52
C SER A 87 8.72 3.17 -16.32
N SER A 88 7.41 3.38 -16.18
CA SER A 88 6.81 4.24 -15.18
C SER A 88 6.24 3.42 -14.03
N LEU A 89 6.05 4.05 -12.87
CA LEU A 89 5.46 3.41 -11.69
C LEU A 89 4.14 4.08 -11.34
N ILE A 90 3.18 3.29 -10.88
CA ILE A 90 2.05 3.83 -10.14
C ILE A 90 2.50 3.99 -8.69
N ALA A 91 2.54 5.23 -8.23
CA ALA A 91 2.87 5.56 -6.86
C ALA A 91 1.61 5.96 -6.10
N GLN A 92 1.53 5.52 -4.85
CA GLN A 92 0.55 5.96 -3.88
C GLN A 92 1.25 6.85 -2.85
N THR A 93 0.74 8.07 -2.69
CA THR A 93 1.15 9.00 -1.65
C THR A 93 0.47 8.66 -0.32
N GLN A 94 1.07 9.13 0.77
CA GLN A 94 0.59 8.88 2.15
C GLN A 94 -0.81 9.43 2.45
N ASP A 95 -1.27 10.41 1.69
CA ASP A 95 -2.64 10.94 1.75
C ASP A 95 -3.64 10.13 0.89
N GLY A 96 -3.19 9.03 0.28
CA GLY A 96 -4.01 8.10 -0.49
C GLY A 96 -4.15 8.42 -1.98
N ARG A 97 -3.57 9.54 -2.48
CA ARG A 97 -3.58 9.82 -3.92
C ARG A 97 -2.72 8.81 -4.66
N ARG A 98 -3.18 8.38 -5.83
CA ARG A 98 -2.44 7.50 -6.73
C ARG A 98 -2.23 8.18 -8.05
N GLY A 99 -1.06 7.96 -8.64
CA GLY A 99 -0.73 8.51 -9.95
C GLY A 99 0.51 7.88 -10.55
N VAL A 100 0.79 8.29 -11.78
CA VAL A 100 1.91 7.79 -12.58
C VAL A 100 3.14 8.65 -12.31
N LEU A 101 4.20 8.01 -11.82
CA LEU A 101 5.55 8.55 -11.78
C LEU A 101 6.26 8.15 -13.06
N GLN A 102 6.48 9.13 -13.95
CA GLN A 102 7.15 8.92 -15.24
C GLN A 102 8.67 8.85 -15.10
N ASP A 103 9.24 9.68 -14.24
CA ASP A 103 10.70 9.73 -14.02
C ASP A 103 11.07 8.89 -12.79
N THR A 104 11.45 7.65 -13.06
CA THR A 104 11.91 6.67 -12.07
C THR A 104 13.45 6.70 -11.90
N THR A 105 14.13 7.67 -12.49
CA THR A 105 15.59 7.78 -12.45
C THR A 105 16.06 8.14 -11.04
N GLY A 106 16.95 7.29 -10.51
CA GLY A 106 17.61 7.51 -9.22
C GLY A 106 16.72 7.28 -8.00
N ILE A 107 15.54 6.65 -8.15
CA ILE A 107 14.71 6.29 -7.00
C ILE A 107 15.44 5.29 -6.10
N GLN A 108 15.32 5.47 -4.79
CA GLN A 108 15.77 4.51 -3.79
C GLN A 108 14.61 3.57 -3.49
N ARG A 109 14.84 2.26 -3.41
CA ARG A 109 13.80 1.26 -3.09
C ARG A 109 14.11 0.58 -1.75
N GLY A 110 13.09 0.24 -0.99
CA GLY A 110 13.18 -0.42 0.32
C GLY A 110 11.98 -1.31 0.62
#